data_AF-A0A8H3IWV4-F1
#
_entry.id   AF-A0A8H3IWV4-F1
#
_cell.length_a   1.000
_cell.length_b   1.000
_cell.length_c   1.000
_cell.angle_alpha   90.00
_cell.angle_beta   90.00
_cell.angle_gamma   90.00
#
_symmetry.space_group_name_H-M   'P 1'
#
loop_
_entity.id
_entity.type
_entity.pdbx_description
1 polymer ?
#
loop_
_entity_poly.entity_id
_entity_poly.type
_entity_poly.pdbx_seq_one_letter_code
_entity_poly.pdbx_strand_id
1 'polypeptide(L)'
;MFMGQLYDAKTGLTKSFNDFHERLRPGPLAGRSNADLVRQRGNTLAEVQSSIVNFKDQVVRLFEDDIAKLAVFLGISPVSAGELPDINFCYRIRFESLFFRSRLIILEESDRMLGALRSMDDSSEHTMALVKGLRSLTRDEASTTIKALNSIITECETRDLKRLEAEIRLTQMFFHILLKELGADSDLNVEPSLLRTLSLCQTYPDTAGVLLPTYDAIKLALIGERRHGNLYTRASTRIWWSWPAHKVGNLKACVHGHQFSASTWPGCPECGREVPQSPKPEPADPKKFLKEDAFVAAMRTQTFNAASYRT
;
A
#
# COMPACT_ATOMS: atom_id res chain seq x y z
N MET A 1 4.97 18.63 -4.73
CA MET A 1 5.29 18.62 -6.17
C MET A 1 5.01 17.25 -6.78
N PHE A 2 5.83 16.23 -6.52
CA PHE A 2 5.70 14.89 -7.13
C PHE A 2 4.34 14.20 -6.91
N MET A 3 3.76 14.33 -5.71
CA MET A 3 2.43 13.79 -5.44
C MET A 3 1.32 14.43 -6.27
N GLY A 4 1.44 15.71 -6.62
CA GLY A 4 0.55 16.38 -7.57
C GLY A 4 0.75 15.84 -8.98
N GLN A 5 2.00 15.75 -9.43
CA GLN A 5 2.34 15.18 -10.75
C GLN A 5 1.81 13.74 -10.92
N LEU A 6 1.93 12.89 -9.89
CA LEU A 6 1.36 11.54 -9.92
C LEU A 6 -0.17 11.55 -9.98
N TYR A 7 -0.81 12.46 -9.24
CA TYR A 7 -2.27 12.60 -9.28
C TYR A 7 -2.76 13.07 -10.64
N ASP A 8 -2.10 14.07 -11.22
CA ASP A 8 -2.43 14.61 -12.53
C ASP A 8 -2.20 13.58 -13.63
N ALA A 9 -1.08 12.86 -13.59
CA ALA A 9 -0.79 11.78 -14.54
C ALA A 9 -1.80 10.62 -14.43
N LYS A 10 -2.14 10.16 -13.21
CA LYS A 10 -3.16 9.11 -13.02
C LYS A 10 -4.54 9.57 -13.53
N THR A 11 -4.88 10.82 -13.29
CA THR A 11 -6.15 11.41 -13.75
C THR A 11 -6.17 11.54 -15.27
N GLY A 12 -5.07 12.00 -15.88
CA GLY A 12 -4.90 12.08 -17.32
C GLY A 12 -5.04 10.72 -18.00
N LEU A 13 -4.34 9.70 -17.48
CA LEU A 13 -4.48 8.31 -17.95
C LEU A 13 -5.94 7.85 -17.88
N THR A 14 -6.62 8.07 -16.75
CA THR A 14 -8.02 7.67 -16.59
C THR A 14 -8.93 8.36 -17.61
N LYS A 15 -8.78 9.68 -17.79
CA LYS A 15 -9.61 10.46 -18.72
C LYS A 15 -9.39 10.08 -20.19
N SER A 16 -8.15 9.79 -20.57
CA SER A 16 -7.79 9.50 -21.97
C SER A 16 -7.85 8.00 -22.32
N PHE A 17 -8.40 7.16 -21.45
CA PHE A 17 -8.42 5.71 -21.67
C PHE A 17 -9.36 5.30 -22.81
N ASN A 18 -10.51 5.96 -22.94
CA ASN A 18 -11.44 5.70 -24.04
C ASN A 18 -10.81 6.03 -25.40
N ASP A 19 -10.14 7.19 -25.51
CA ASP A 19 -9.39 7.56 -26.72
C ASP A 19 -8.30 6.54 -27.06
N PHE A 20 -7.65 5.95 -26.05
CA PHE A 20 -6.71 4.85 -26.27
C PHE A 20 -7.40 3.61 -26.83
N HIS A 21 -8.53 3.22 -26.25
CA HIS A 21 -9.31 2.05 -26.67
C HIS A 21 -9.82 2.20 -28.11
N GLU A 22 -10.38 3.36 -28.47
CA GLU A 22 -10.89 3.65 -29.81
C GLU A 22 -9.80 3.69 -30.90
N ARG A 23 -8.55 3.97 -30.52
CA ARG A 23 -7.41 4.01 -31.44
C ARG A 23 -6.82 2.64 -31.72
N LEU A 24 -7.13 1.63 -30.90
CA LEU A 24 -6.73 0.26 -31.16
C LEU A 24 -7.46 -0.27 -32.41
N ARG A 25 -6.73 -0.95 -33.29
CA ARG A 25 -7.31 -1.50 -34.52
C ARG A 25 -7.06 -3.00 -34.60
N PRO A 26 -8.06 -3.81 -34.98
CA PRO A 26 -7.85 -5.24 -35.18
C PRO A 26 -7.05 -5.50 -36.47
N GLY A 27 -6.36 -6.64 -36.50
CA GLY A 27 -5.77 -7.22 -37.69
C GLY A 27 -4.25 -7.08 -37.76
N PRO A 28 -3.61 -7.92 -38.60
CA PRO A 28 -2.15 -8.09 -38.60
C PRO A 28 -1.38 -6.82 -39.00
N LEU A 29 -1.98 -5.94 -39.81
CA LEU A 29 -1.35 -4.69 -40.24
C LEU A 29 -1.33 -3.61 -39.15
N ALA A 30 -2.17 -3.75 -38.12
CA ALA A 30 -2.25 -2.81 -37.01
C ALA A 30 -1.24 -3.10 -35.89
N GLY A 31 -0.54 -4.25 -35.92
CA GLY A 31 0.31 -4.71 -34.83
C GLY A 31 1.35 -3.68 -34.36
N ARG A 32 2.05 -3.03 -35.31
CA ARG A 32 3.03 -1.98 -34.99
C ARG A 32 2.37 -0.74 -34.36
N SER A 33 1.25 -0.29 -34.93
CA SER A 33 0.50 0.86 -34.42
C SER A 33 -0.01 0.60 -33.00
N ASN A 34 -0.56 -0.59 -32.74
CA ASN A 34 -1.05 -0.98 -31.42
C ASN A 34 0.10 -1.07 -30.41
N ALA A 35 1.26 -1.62 -30.81
CA ALA A 35 2.44 -1.66 -29.96
C ALA A 35 2.96 -0.26 -29.61
N ASP A 36 2.97 0.67 -30.58
CA ASP A 36 3.35 2.06 -30.34
C ASP A 36 2.37 2.78 -29.41
N LEU A 37 1.06 2.53 -29.53
CA LEU A 37 0.04 3.06 -28.61
C LEU A 37 0.27 2.59 -27.18
N VAL A 38 0.47 1.28 -27.00
CA VAL A 38 0.74 0.67 -25.68
C VAL A 38 2.03 1.23 -25.09
N ARG A 39 3.09 1.34 -25.88
CA ARG A 39 4.37 1.90 -25.45
C ARG A 39 4.24 3.38 -25.05
N GLN A 40 3.60 4.20 -25.88
CA GLN A 40 3.39 5.62 -25.59
C GLN A 40 2.63 5.79 -24.26
N ARG A 41 1.55 5.03 -24.10
CA ARG A 41 0.72 5.10 -22.90
C ARG A 41 1.44 4.59 -21.65
N GLY A 42 2.16 3.46 -21.74
CA GLY A 42 2.98 2.92 -20.65
C GLY A 42 4.08 3.88 -20.19
N ASN A 43 4.61 4.70 -21.11
CA ASN A 43 5.65 5.68 -20.79
C ASN A 43 5.14 6.98 -20.15
N THR A 44 3.83 7.20 -20.06
CA THR A 44 3.24 8.46 -19.52
C THR A 44 3.72 8.79 -18.10
N LEU A 45 4.04 7.77 -17.29
CA LEU A 45 4.51 7.92 -15.91
C LEU A 45 6.02 7.75 -15.76
N ALA A 46 6.74 7.44 -16.83
CA ALA A 46 8.19 7.20 -16.78
C ALA A 46 8.94 8.45 -16.30
N GLU A 47 8.59 9.63 -16.83
CA GLU A 47 9.22 10.90 -16.44
C GLU A 47 9.00 11.26 -14.97
N VAL A 48 7.78 11.04 -14.45
CA VAL A 48 7.46 11.29 -13.04
C VAL A 48 8.24 10.32 -12.15
N GLN A 49 8.29 9.04 -12.51
CA GLN A 49 9.05 8.04 -11.76
C GLN A 49 10.55 8.34 -11.76
N SER A 50 11.14 8.67 -12.91
CA SER A 50 12.55 9.08 -13.01
C SER A 50 12.83 10.33 -12.19
N SER A 51 11.93 11.31 -12.19
CA SER A 51 12.08 12.53 -11.39
C SER A 51 12.05 12.25 -9.88
N ILE A 52 11.21 11.31 -9.43
CA ILE A 52 11.17 10.85 -8.03
C ILE A 52 12.52 10.21 -7.64
N VAL A 53 13.04 9.31 -8.47
CA VAL A 53 14.32 8.62 -8.20
C VAL A 53 15.47 9.62 -8.20
N ASN A 54 15.57 10.48 -9.21
CA ASN A 54 16.63 11.48 -9.30
C ASN A 54 16.63 12.41 -8.09
N PHE A 55 15.46 12.89 -7.66
CA PHE A 55 15.38 13.75 -6.48
C PHE A 55 15.73 12.99 -5.19
N LYS A 56 15.29 11.74 -5.06
CA LYS A 56 15.66 10.88 -3.92
C LYS A 56 17.18 10.74 -3.82
N ASP A 57 17.85 10.41 -4.92
CA ASP A 57 19.27 10.09 -4.92
C ASP A 57 20.16 11.34 -4.85
N GLN A 58 19.78 12.42 -5.53
CA GLN A 58 20.59 13.64 -5.63
C GLN A 58 20.35 14.65 -4.50
N VAL A 59 19.20 14.58 -3.81
CA VAL A 59 18.84 15.58 -2.79
C VAL A 59 18.59 14.92 -1.46
N VAL A 60 17.63 13.99 -1.40
CA VAL A 60 17.15 13.43 -0.13
C VAL A 60 18.22 12.59 0.55
N ARG A 61 18.85 11.69 -0.20
CA ARG A 61 19.90 10.81 0.32
C ARG A 61 21.10 11.61 0.82
N LEU A 62 21.59 12.56 0.00
CA LEU A 62 22.72 13.40 0.40
C LEU A 62 22.42 14.19 1.67
N PHE A 63 21.20 14.75 1.77
CA PHE A 63 20.77 15.45 2.96
C PHE A 63 20.76 14.56 4.22
N GLU A 64 20.12 13.39 4.16
CA GLU A 64 20.08 12.48 5.31
C GLU A 64 21.48 12.00 5.72
N ASP A 65 22.33 11.65 4.73
CA ASP A 65 23.70 11.20 4.95
C ASP A 65 24.56 12.31 5.59
N ASP A 66 24.45 13.55 5.12
CA ASP A 66 25.25 14.67 5.63
C ASP A 66 24.80 15.13 7.02
N ILE A 67 23.51 15.09 7.32
CA ILE A 67 23.03 15.36 8.69
C ILE A 67 23.48 14.25 9.64
N ALA A 68 23.45 12.98 9.23
CA ALA A 68 23.96 11.88 10.04
C ALA A 68 25.46 12.08 10.35
N LYS A 69 26.28 12.44 9.35
CA LYS A 69 27.71 12.77 9.55
C LYS A 69 27.91 13.97 10.47
N LEU A 70 27.13 15.03 10.30
CA LEU A 70 27.21 16.22 11.14
C LEU A 70 26.90 15.91 12.60
N ALA A 71 25.89 15.07 12.85
CA ALA A 71 25.53 14.65 14.19
C ALA A 71 26.64 13.86 14.90
N VAL A 72 27.36 13.02 14.14
CA VAL A 72 28.56 12.31 14.64
C VAL A 72 29.62 13.33 15.01
N PHE A 73 29.92 14.25 14.09
CA PHE A 73 30.95 15.28 14.28
C PHE A 73 30.68 16.16 15.51
N LEU A 74 29.42 16.55 15.72
CA LEU A 74 29.01 17.40 16.84
C LEU A 74 28.85 16.64 18.17
N GLY A 75 29.02 15.31 18.19
CA GLY A 75 28.88 14.51 19.41
C GLY A 75 27.47 14.53 20.01
N ILE A 76 26.44 14.76 19.19
CA ILE A 76 25.04 14.95 19.64
C ILE A 76 24.37 13.61 20.02
N SER A 77 25.11 12.50 20.08
CA SER A 77 24.60 11.21 20.55
C SER A 77 25.59 10.52 21.50
N PRO A 78 25.11 9.89 22.59
CA PRO A 78 25.95 9.03 23.41
C PRO A 78 26.26 7.77 22.59
N VAL A 79 27.44 7.73 21.99
CA VAL A 79 27.95 6.54 21.29
C VAL A 79 28.33 5.52 22.36
N SER A 80 27.42 4.62 22.71
CA SER A 80 27.85 3.28 23.11
C SER A 80 28.42 2.60 21.86
N ALA A 81 29.76 2.59 21.77
CA ALA A 81 30.58 1.76 20.88
C ALA A 81 29.98 1.39 19.50
N GLY A 82 30.02 2.34 18.54
CA GLY A 82 30.01 2.00 17.11
C GLY A 82 28.74 2.31 16.30
N GLU A 83 27.70 2.90 16.89
CA GLU A 83 26.45 3.25 16.17
C GLU A 83 26.35 4.76 15.90
N LEU A 84 25.87 5.12 14.69
CA LEU A 84 25.61 6.51 14.27
C LEU A 84 24.48 7.13 15.13
N PRO A 85 24.47 8.46 15.37
CA PRO A 85 23.38 9.18 16.05
C PRO A 85 22.00 8.82 15.49
N ASP A 86 21.04 8.59 16.38
CA ASP A 86 19.66 8.20 16.04
C ASP A 86 18.82 9.40 15.53
N ILE A 87 19.34 10.09 14.51
CA ILE A 87 18.55 11.07 13.76
C ILE A 87 17.67 10.32 12.78
N ASN A 88 16.46 10.00 13.22
CA ASN A 88 15.54 9.17 12.47
C ASN A 88 14.69 10.00 11.49
N PHE A 89 15.31 10.47 10.39
CA PHE A 89 14.61 11.11 9.27
C PHE A 89 14.04 10.07 8.30
N CYS A 90 12.74 10.11 8.02
CA CYS A 90 12.09 9.14 7.15
C CYS A 90 11.98 9.56 5.68
N TYR A 91 12.71 10.60 5.23
CA TYR A 91 12.52 11.16 3.90
C TYR A 91 12.88 10.14 2.82
N ARG A 92 13.98 9.40 2.96
CA ARG A 92 14.36 8.38 1.98
C ARG A 92 13.26 7.33 1.78
N ILE A 93 12.76 6.73 2.85
CA ILE A 93 11.70 5.71 2.81
C ILE A 93 10.39 6.29 2.27
N ARG A 94 10.06 7.54 2.60
CA ARG A 94 8.91 8.23 2.00
C ARG A 94 9.06 8.31 0.48
N PHE A 95 10.24 8.67 -0.03
CA PHE A 95 10.47 8.67 -1.48
C PHE A 95 10.44 7.26 -2.10
N GLU A 96 10.86 6.21 -1.39
CA GLU A 96 10.63 4.82 -1.82
C GLU A 96 9.13 4.50 -1.92
N SER A 97 8.35 4.86 -0.90
CA SER A 97 6.89 4.71 -0.92
C SER A 97 6.27 5.41 -2.14
N LEU A 98 6.73 6.62 -2.45
CA LEU A 98 6.29 7.40 -3.60
C LEU A 98 6.66 6.73 -4.94
N PHE A 99 7.87 6.17 -5.03
CA PHE A 99 8.31 5.40 -6.18
C PHE A 99 7.40 4.18 -6.38
N PHE A 100 7.17 3.37 -5.34
CA PHE A 100 6.32 2.18 -5.45
C PHE A 100 4.86 2.52 -5.76
N ARG A 101 4.37 3.66 -5.28
CA ARG A 101 3.09 4.19 -5.72
C ARG A 101 3.06 4.49 -7.21
N SER A 102 4.08 5.16 -7.75
CA SER A 102 4.16 5.42 -9.19
C SER A 102 4.19 4.12 -9.99
N ARG A 103 4.97 3.12 -9.51
CA ARG A 103 5.06 1.78 -10.09
C ARG A 103 3.70 1.08 -10.08
N LEU A 104 2.96 1.19 -9.00
CA LEU A 104 1.63 0.60 -8.91
C LEU A 104 0.69 1.17 -9.97
N ILE A 105 0.68 2.49 -10.16
CA ILE A 105 -0.18 3.12 -11.18
C ILE A 105 0.22 2.66 -12.59
N ILE A 106 1.51 2.50 -12.87
CA ILE A 106 1.99 1.96 -14.14
C ILE A 106 1.48 0.54 -14.37
N LEU A 107 1.57 -0.35 -13.38
CA LEU A 107 1.14 -1.73 -13.53
C LEU A 107 -0.40 -1.87 -13.57
N GLU A 108 -1.13 -1.05 -12.81
CA GLU A 108 -2.60 -0.92 -12.94
C GLU A 108 -2.99 -0.52 -14.37
N GLU A 109 -2.25 0.43 -14.97
CA GLU A 109 -2.51 0.87 -16.34
C GLU A 109 -2.17 -0.22 -17.35
N SER A 110 -1.07 -0.95 -17.15
CA SER A 110 -0.74 -2.13 -17.98
C SER A 110 -1.83 -3.20 -17.94
N ASP A 111 -2.42 -3.48 -16.78
CA ASP A 111 -3.54 -4.41 -16.67
C ASP A 111 -4.80 -3.90 -17.41
N ARG A 112 -5.11 -2.60 -17.32
CA ARG A 112 -6.20 -2.00 -18.11
C ARG A 112 -5.95 -2.10 -19.61
N MET A 113 -4.72 -1.83 -20.06
CA MET A 113 -4.33 -1.99 -21.47
C MET A 113 -4.44 -3.45 -21.92
N LEU A 114 -4.08 -4.42 -21.06
CA LEU A 114 -4.30 -5.84 -21.32
C LEU A 114 -5.78 -6.17 -21.49
N GLY A 115 -6.65 -5.62 -20.63
CA GLY A 115 -8.09 -5.75 -20.75
C GLY A 115 -8.63 -5.22 -22.08
N ALA A 116 -8.18 -4.03 -22.48
CA ALA A 116 -8.52 -3.43 -23.78
C ALA A 116 -8.08 -4.31 -24.96
N LEU A 117 -6.81 -4.73 -24.99
CA LEU A 117 -6.27 -5.56 -26.06
C LEU A 117 -6.98 -6.92 -26.16
N ARG A 118 -7.34 -7.53 -25.02
CA ARG A 118 -8.10 -8.81 -24.99
C ARG A 118 -9.55 -8.66 -25.42
N SER A 119 -10.13 -7.48 -25.26
CA SER A 119 -11.49 -7.19 -25.72
C SER A 119 -11.60 -6.99 -27.23
N MET A 120 -10.46 -6.83 -27.91
CA MET A 120 -10.44 -6.76 -29.37
C MET A 120 -10.73 -8.15 -29.96
N ASP A 121 -11.60 -8.20 -30.97
CA ASP A 121 -11.81 -9.39 -31.79
C ASP A 121 -10.66 -9.52 -32.82
N ASP A 122 -9.45 -9.79 -32.32
CA ASP A 122 -8.24 -9.90 -33.13
C ASP A 122 -7.38 -11.08 -32.69
N SER A 123 -7.41 -12.14 -33.49
CA SER A 123 -6.62 -13.35 -33.31
C SER A 123 -5.26 -13.31 -34.02
N SER A 124 -4.84 -12.15 -34.52
CA SER A 124 -3.54 -12.02 -35.19
C SER A 124 -2.38 -12.32 -34.23
N GLU A 125 -1.34 -12.96 -34.76
CA GLU A 125 -0.14 -13.33 -34.00
C GLU A 125 0.51 -12.11 -33.32
N HIS A 126 0.50 -10.95 -33.99
CA HIS A 126 1.05 -9.72 -33.45
C HIS A 126 0.31 -9.24 -32.19
N THR A 127 -1.03 -9.22 -32.21
CA THR A 127 -1.84 -8.82 -31.07
C THR A 127 -1.67 -9.83 -29.91
N MET A 128 -1.66 -11.13 -30.21
CA MET A 128 -1.39 -12.17 -29.20
C MET A 128 0.01 -12.03 -28.57
N ALA A 129 1.04 -11.77 -29.38
CA ALA A 129 2.40 -11.55 -28.91
C ALA A 129 2.50 -10.30 -28.02
N LEU A 130 1.82 -9.21 -28.40
CA LEU A 130 1.75 -7.98 -27.61
C LEU A 130 1.07 -8.21 -26.25
N VAL A 131 -0.08 -8.88 -26.23
CA VAL A 131 -0.79 -9.25 -25.00
C VAL A 131 0.08 -10.14 -24.12
N LYS A 132 0.74 -11.15 -24.69
CA LYS A 132 1.63 -12.05 -23.95
C LYS A 132 2.82 -11.30 -23.35
N GLY A 133 3.47 -10.45 -24.14
CA GLY A 133 4.63 -9.65 -23.73
C GLY A 133 4.28 -8.69 -22.60
N LEU A 134 3.21 -7.90 -22.76
CA LEU A 134 2.76 -6.96 -21.73
C LEU A 134 2.36 -7.69 -20.44
N ARG A 135 1.70 -8.85 -20.54
CA ARG A 135 1.33 -9.66 -19.38
C ARG A 135 2.56 -10.20 -18.65
N SER A 136 3.56 -10.71 -19.38
CA SER A 136 4.80 -11.21 -18.78
C SER A 136 5.52 -10.10 -18.03
N LEU A 137 5.76 -8.96 -18.71
CA LEU A 137 6.44 -7.82 -18.12
C LEU A 137 5.73 -7.34 -16.85
N THR A 138 4.40 -7.18 -16.89
CA THR A 138 3.63 -6.71 -15.73
C THR A 138 3.73 -7.66 -14.54
N ARG A 139 3.71 -8.98 -14.78
CA ARG A 139 3.89 -9.98 -13.71
C ARG A 139 5.29 -9.97 -13.12
N ASP A 140 6.31 -9.94 -13.97
CA ASP A 140 7.72 -9.97 -13.54
C ASP A 140 8.04 -8.73 -12.69
N GLU A 141 7.53 -7.58 -13.10
CA GLU A 141 7.65 -6.31 -12.38
C GLU A 141 6.89 -6.31 -11.05
N ALA A 142 5.65 -6.83 -11.02
CA ALA A 142 4.88 -6.95 -9.79
C ALA A 142 5.57 -7.89 -8.77
N SER A 143 6.05 -9.05 -9.24
CA SER A 143 6.77 -10.03 -8.41
C SER A 143 8.08 -9.45 -7.84
N THR A 144 8.86 -8.79 -8.68
CA THR A 144 10.09 -8.09 -8.26
C THR A 144 9.79 -7.02 -7.22
N THR A 145 8.70 -6.26 -7.42
CA THR A 145 8.29 -5.20 -6.50
C THR A 145 7.86 -5.74 -5.14
N ILE A 146 7.11 -6.85 -5.08
CA ILE A 146 6.72 -7.51 -3.82
C ILE A 146 7.97 -7.87 -3.00
N LYS A 147 9.00 -8.43 -3.66
CA LYS A 147 10.27 -8.80 -3.03
C LYS A 147 11.04 -7.57 -2.54
N ALA A 148 11.12 -6.52 -3.37
CA ALA A 148 11.80 -5.27 -3.00
C ALA A 148 11.14 -4.58 -1.79
N LEU A 149 9.82 -4.67 -1.65
CA LEU A 149 9.11 -4.08 -0.51
C LEU A 149 9.45 -4.76 0.83
N ASN A 150 9.91 -6.02 0.85
CA ASN A 150 10.28 -6.69 2.11
C ASN A 150 11.41 -5.98 2.84
N SER A 151 12.46 -5.56 2.13
CA SER A 151 13.59 -4.85 2.76
C SER A 151 13.16 -3.49 3.31
N ILE A 152 12.24 -2.80 2.62
CA ILE A 152 11.68 -1.52 3.07
C ILE A 152 10.79 -1.71 4.30
N ILE A 153 10.01 -2.79 4.36
CA ILE A 153 9.21 -3.13 5.56
C ILE A 153 10.14 -3.36 6.75
N THR A 154 11.20 -4.17 6.59
CA THR A 154 12.19 -4.39 7.65
C THR A 154 12.83 -3.07 8.09
N GLU A 155 13.21 -2.20 7.16
CA GLU A 155 13.75 -0.89 7.50
C GLU A 155 12.74 -0.03 8.28
N CYS A 156 11.46 -0.05 7.91
CA CYS A 156 10.40 0.64 8.65
C CYS A 156 10.26 0.09 10.08
N GLU A 157 10.34 -1.23 10.26
CA GLU A 157 10.25 -1.88 11.57
C GLU A 157 11.43 -1.51 12.46
N THR A 158 12.66 -1.63 11.94
CA THR A 158 13.88 -1.27 12.67
C THR A 158 13.88 0.19 13.11
N ARG A 159 13.33 1.08 12.27
CA ARG A 159 13.29 2.52 12.51
C ARG A 159 11.99 3.00 13.15
N ASP A 160 11.14 2.08 13.56
CA ASP A 160 9.88 2.35 14.24
C ASP A 160 8.90 3.26 13.46
N LEU A 161 8.93 3.20 12.13
CA LEU A 161 8.16 4.07 11.23
C LEU A 161 6.74 3.55 11.01
N LYS A 162 5.91 3.62 12.06
CA LYS A 162 4.59 2.95 12.15
C LYS A 162 3.65 3.19 10.98
N ARG A 163 3.46 4.46 10.61
CA ARG A 163 2.57 4.80 9.50
C ARG A 163 3.14 4.33 8.17
N LEU A 164 4.43 4.54 7.92
CA LEU A 164 5.10 4.04 6.71
C LEU A 164 5.05 2.53 6.61
N GLU A 165 5.28 1.81 7.71
CA GLU A 165 5.19 0.35 7.75
C GLU A 165 3.81 -0.12 7.26
N ALA A 166 2.73 0.47 7.78
CA ALA A 166 1.37 0.18 7.33
C ALA A 166 1.15 0.52 5.83
N GLU A 167 1.62 1.68 5.37
CA GLU A 167 1.49 2.12 3.97
C GLU A 167 2.24 1.19 2.99
N ILE A 168 3.45 0.77 3.33
CA ILE A 168 4.28 -0.13 2.54
C ILE A 168 3.70 -1.55 2.51
N ARG A 169 3.21 -2.06 3.66
CA ARG A 169 2.51 -3.36 3.72
C ARG A 169 1.25 -3.39 2.87
N LEU A 170 0.42 -2.34 2.93
CA LEU A 170 -0.75 -2.21 2.06
C LEU A 170 -0.36 -2.19 0.57
N THR A 171 0.70 -1.44 0.24
CA THR A 171 1.23 -1.39 -1.13
C THR A 171 1.70 -2.77 -1.61
N GLN A 172 2.39 -3.53 -0.77
CA GLN A 172 2.84 -4.88 -1.07
C GLN A 172 1.68 -5.84 -1.34
N MET A 173 0.64 -5.81 -0.48
CA MET A 173 -0.55 -6.64 -0.65
C MET A 173 -1.31 -6.30 -1.93
N PHE A 174 -1.25 -5.05 -2.37
CA PHE A 174 -1.89 -4.65 -3.63
C PHE A 174 -1.15 -5.19 -4.85
N PHE A 175 0.20 -5.15 -4.87
CA PHE A 175 0.95 -5.83 -5.92
C PHE A 175 0.67 -7.34 -5.95
N HIS A 176 0.46 -7.95 -4.78
CA HIS A 176 0.03 -9.34 -4.69
C HIS A 176 -1.35 -9.58 -5.31
N ILE A 177 -2.33 -8.73 -5.03
CA ILE A 177 -3.66 -8.79 -5.67
C ILE A 177 -3.53 -8.65 -7.19
N LEU A 178 -2.76 -7.67 -7.67
CA LEU A 178 -2.54 -7.45 -9.10
C LEU A 178 -1.91 -8.68 -9.77
N LEU A 179 -0.94 -9.32 -9.11
CA LEU A 179 -0.31 -10.53 -9.61
C LEU A 179 -1.32 -11.69 -9.73
N LYS A 180 -2.18 -11.85 -8.72
CA LYS A 180 -3.28 -12.83 -8.73
C LYS A 180 -4.27 -12.59 -9.87
N GLU A 181 -4.67 -11.33 -10.10
CA GLU A 181 -5.54 -10.96 -11.23
C GLU A 181 -4.89 -11.27 -12.59
N LEU A 182 -3.57 -11.17 -12.67
CA LEU A 182 -2.79 -11.59 -13.83
C LEU A 182 -2.63 -13.12 -13.93
N GLY A 183 -3.22 -13.90 -13.02
CA GLY A 183 -3.16 -15.35 -12.97
C GLY A 183 -1.77 -15.88 -12.62
N ALA A 184 -1.09 -15.24 -11.68
CA ALA A 184 0.17 -15.67 -11.11
C ALA A 184 0.12 -15.56 -9.58
N ASP A 185 0.83 -16.43 -8.89
CA ASP A 185 0.97 -16.38 -7.44
C ASP A 185 2.31 -15.73 -7.06
N SER A 186 2.36 -15.22 -5.82
CA SER A 186 3.61 -14.83 -5.17
C SER A 186 3.77 -15.62 -3.88
N ASP A 187 5.01 -15.77 -3.43
CA ASP A 187 5.35 -16.38 -2.14
C ASP A 187 4.97 -15.51 -0.92
N LEU A 188 4.31 -14.37 -1.12
CA LEU A 188 3.88 -13.49 -0.05
C LEU A 188 2.80 -14.16 0.81
N ASN A 189 3.13 -14.41 2.08
CA ASN A 189 2.12 -14.70 3.09
C ASN A 189 1.45 -13.39 3.55
N VAL A 190 0.20 -13.16 3.13
CA VAL A 190 -0.53 -11.92 3.39
C VAL A 190 -1.05 -11.80 4.82
N GLU A 191 -1.28 -12.91 5.52
CA GLU A 191 -1.97 -12.91 6.82
C GLU A 191 -1.20 -12.14 7.91
N PRO A 192 0.12 -12.34 8.11
CA PRO A 192 0.90 -11.53 9.05
C PRO A 192 0.87 -10.04 8.70
N SER A 193 0.93 -9.71 7.40
CA SER A 193 0.88 -8.32 6.94
C SER A 193 -0.47 -7.67 7.21
N LEU A 194 -1.59 -8.38 7.05
CA LEU A 194 -2.92 -7.89 7.41
C LEU A 194 -3.04 -7.62 8.91
N LEU A 195 -2.70 -8.61 9.74
CA LEU A 195 -2.77 -8.49 11.20
C LEU A 195 -1.91 -7.35 11.72
N ARG A 196 -0.68 -7.24 11.20
CA ARG A 196 0.24 -6.16 11.57
C ARG A 196 -0.29 -4.80 11.14
N THR A 197 -0.80 -4.68 9.92
CA THR A 197 -1.36 -3.42 9.42
C THR A 197 -2.56 -2.96 10.23
N LEU A 198 -3.48 -3.88 10.56
CA LEU A 198 -4.64 -3.57 11.41
C LEU A 198 -4.20 -3.10 12.79
N SER A 199 -3.25 -3.81 13.40
CA SER A 199 -2.67 -3.47 14.69
C SER A 199 -2.10 -2.05 14.69
N LEU A 200 -1.29 -1.69 13.67
CA LEU A 200 -0.75 -0.34 13.51
C LEU A 200 -1.85 0.71 13.36
N CYS A 201 -2.87 0.44 12.54
CA CYS A 201 -3.99 1.36 12.33
C CYS A 201 -4.78 1.62 13.62
N GLN A 202 -4.94 0.60 14.46
CA GLN A 202 -5.65 0.70 15.74
C GLN A 202 -4.82 1.42 16.82
N THR A 203 -3.52 1.11 16.90
CA THR A 203 -2.62 1.72 17.89
C THR A 203 -2.32 3.19 17.58
N TYR A 204 -2.24 3.56 16.29
CA TYR A 204 -1.89 4.91 15.85
C TYR A 204 -3.00 5.54 14.98
N PRO A 205 -4.16 5.87 15.58
CA PRO A 205 -5.36 6.28 14.83
C PRO A 205 -5.17 7.58 14.03
N ASP A 206 -4.38 8.52 14.55
CA ASP A 206 -4.17 9.83 13.93
C ASP A 206 -3.25 9.78 12.68
N THR A 207 -2.42 8.73 12.58
CA THR A 207 -1.40 8.59 11.53
C THR A 207 -1.62 7.36 10.67
N ALA A 208 -1.50 6.15 11.21
CA ALA A 208 -1.74 4.91 10.49
C ALA A 208 -3.24 4.64 10.32
N GLY A 209 -4.08 4.99 11.30
CA GLY A 209 -5.53 4.75 11.26
C GLY A 209 -6.26 5.38 10.08
N VAL A 210 -5.70 6.44 9.48
CA VAL A 210 -6.23 7.02 8.23
C VAL A 210 -6.18 6.05 7.04
N LEU A 211 -5.42 4.96 7.16
CA LEU A 211 -5.29 3.89 6.16
C LEU A 211 -6.32 2.77 6.35
N LEU A 212 -7.10 2.78 7.43
CA LEU A 212 -8.09 1.72 7.71
C LEU A 212 -9.09 1.50 6.56
N PRO A 213 -9.63 2.53 5.88
CA PRO A 213 -10.48 2.33 4.71
C PRO A 213 -9.76 1.61 3.55
N THR A 214 -8.46 1.87 3.36
CA THR A 214 -7.64 1.18 2.37
C THR A 214 -7.40 -0.27 2.78
N TYR A 215 -7.13 -0.51 4.07
CA TYR A 215 -7.00 -1.85 4.63
C TYR A 215 -8.27 -2.68 4.38
N ASP A 216 -9.45 -2.16 4.67
CA ASP A 216 -10.71 -2.85 4.44
C ASP A 216 -10.94 -3.17 2.96
N ALA A 217 -10.61 -2.23 2.06
CA ALA A 217 -10.69 -2.45 0.62
C ALA A 217 -9.75 -3.55 0.13
N ILE A 218 -8.51 -3.61 0.64
CA ILE A 218 -7.55 -4.68 0.32
C ILE A 218 -8.02 -6.02 0.88
N LYS A 219 -8.55 -6.05 2.10
CA LYS A 219 -9.08 -7.27 2.71
C LYS A 219 -10.20 -7.87 1.87
N LEU A 220 -11.14 -7.05 1.42
CA LEU A 220 -12.22 -7.49 0.51
C LEU A 220 -11.70 -7.96 -0.86
N ALA A 221 -10.66 -7.30 -1.39
CA ALA A 221 -10.06 -7.69 -2.65
C ALA A 221 -9.29 -9.02 -2.59
N LEU A 222 -8.62 -9.30 -1.46
CA LEU A 222 -7.90 -10.56 -1.25
C LEU A 222 -8.82 -11.79 -1.24
N ILE A 223 -10.08 -11.63 -0.83
CA ILE A 223 -11.09 -12.69 -0.82
C ILE A 223 -11.98 -12.68 -2.09
N GLY A 224 -11.68 -11.81 -3.07
CA GLY A 224 -12.39 -11.75 -4.35
C GLY A 224 -13.76 -11.08 -4.31
N GLU A 225 -14.15 -10.48 -3.19
CA GLU A 225 -15.47 -9.82 -3.04
C GLU A 225 -15.53 -8.45 -3.73
N ARG A 226 -14.38 -7.83 -4.02
CA ARG A 226 -14.31 -6.53 -4.68
C ARG A 226 -13.05 -6.39 -5.51
N ARG A 227 -13.11 -5.67 -6.64
CA ARG A 227 -11.89 -5.17 -7.29
C ARG A 227 -11.14 -4.24 -6.35
N HIS A 228 -9.81 -4.31 -6.40
CA HIS A 228 -8.95 -3.44 -5.61
C HIS A 228 -9.30 -1.95 -5.87
N GLY A 229 -9.56 -1.21 -4.80
CA GLY A 229 -9.93 0.22 -4.87
C GLY A 229 -8.71 1.11 -5.10
N ASN A 230 -8.89 2.44 -4.99
CA ASN A 230 -7.73 3.33 -4.96
C ASN A 230 -7.03 3.26 -3.61
N LEU A 231 -5.82 2.70 -3.58
CA LEU A 231 -5.00 2.52 -2.38
C LEU A 231 -4.76 3.85 -1.64
N TYR A 232 -4.68 4.94 -2.41
CA TYR A 232 -4.27 6.24 -1.89
C TYR A 232 -5.37 7.29 -1.99
N THR A 233 -5.99 7.58 -0.86
CA THR A 233 -7.01 8.62 -0.71
C THR A 233 -6.37 9.99 -0.42
N ARG A 234 -7.17 11.06 -0.50
CA ARG A 234 -6.72 12.39 -0.08
C ARG A 234 -6.30 12.41 1.40
N ALA A 235 -6.97 11.62 2.24
CA ALA A 235 -6.65 11.49 3.66
C ALA A 235 -5.29 10.80 3.89
N SER A 236 -5.04 9.67 3.21
CA SER A 236 -3.77 8.95 3.35
C SER A 236 -2.58 9.72 2.78
N THR A 237 -2.83 10.67 1.88
CA THR A 237 -1.78 11.50 1.24
C THR A 237 -1.52 12.84 1.89
N ARG A 238 -2.21 13.18 2.99
CA ARG A 238 -2.09 14.49 3.63
C ARG A 238 -0.64 14.90 3.94
N ILE A 239 0.21 13.96 4.38
CA ILE A 239 1.63 14.23 4.69
C ILE A 239 2.35 14.85 3.50
N TRP A 240 2.17 14.27 2.31
CA TRP A 240 2.82 14.73 1.09
C TRP A 240 2.41 16.14 0.68
N TRP A 241 1.17 16.52 0.96
CA TRP A 241 0.66 17.86 0.69
C TRP A 241 1.13 18.89 1.72
N SER A 242 1.48 18.45 2.93
CA SER A 242 2.01 19.35 3.97
C SER A 242 3.51 19.63 3.84
N TRP A 243 4.29 18.81 3.12
CA TRP A 243 5.74 19.00 2.98
C TRP A 243 6.15 20.34 2.35
N PRO A 244 5.52 20.82 1.28
CA PRO A 244 5.87 22.14 0.71
C PRO A 244 5.60 23.30 1.68
N ALA A 245 4.72 23.11 2.67
CA ALA A 245 4.41 24.11 3.68
C ALA A 245 5.39 24.08 4.88
N HIS A 246 6.47 23.29 4.77
CA HIS A 246 7.44 23.16 5.84
C HIS A 246 8.09 24.50 6.19
N LYS A 247 7.94 24.92 7.45
CA LYS A 247 8.64 26.10 7.98
C LYS A 247 9.88 25.66 8.76
N VAL A 248 11.03 26.16 8.31
CA VAL A 248 12.35 25.90 8.89
C VAL A 248 12.44 26.45 10.33
N GLY A 249 13.36 25.92 11.14
CA GLY A 249 13.69 26.44 12.47
C GLY A 249 12.83 25.93 13.63
N ASN A 250 11.94 24.95 13.38
CA ASN A 250 11.03 24.40 14.40
C ASN A 250 11.09 22.86 14.46
N LEU A 251 12.31 22.30 14.37
CA LEU A 251 12.52 20.86 14.41
C LEU A 251 12.26 20.31 15.83
N LYS A 252 11.49 19.24 15.92
CA LYS A 252 11.27 18.47 17.15
C LYS A 252 11.47 16.98 16.88
N ALA A 253 11.85 16.25 17.92
CA ALA A 253 11.86 14.80 17.94
C ALA A 253 10.63 14.28 18.70
N CYS A 254 10.06 13.16 18.26
CA CYS A 254 9.08 12.41 19.05
C CYS A 254 9.78 11.46 20.04
N VAL A 255 9.01 10.74 20.85
CA VAL A 255 9.54 9.74 21.81
C VAL A 255 10.28 8.57 21.15
N HIS A 256 10.06 8.34 19.86
CA HIS A 256 10.73 7.34 19.02
C HIS A 256 11.86 7.93 18.16
N GLY A 257 12.32 9.16 18.46
CA GLY A 257 13.44 9.80 17.75
C GLY A 257 13.11 10.37 16.36
N HIS A 258 11.87 10.23 15.86
CA HIS A 258 11.49 10.77 14.55
C HIS A 258 11.53 12.29 14.55
N GLN A 259 12.26 12.84 13.59
CA GLN A 259 12.42 14.27 13.41
C GLN A 259 11.29 14.85 12.55
N PHE A 260 10.63 15.91 13.02
CA PHE A 260 9.56 16.58 12.29
C PHE A 260 9.49 18.08 12.63
N SER A 261 8.84 18.87 11.76
CA SER A 261 8.63 20.30 12.05
C SER A 261 7.34 20.53 12.80
N ALA A 262 7.45 21.05 14.02
CA ALA A 262 6.32 21.35 14.90
C ALA A 262 5.45 22.52 14.39
N SER A 263 5.99 23.35 13.49
CA SER A 263 5.23 24.42 12.83
C SER A 263 4.43 23.93 11.62
N THR A 264 4.76 22.73 11.13
CA THR A 264 4.10 22.09 9.97
C THR A 264 3.09 21.05 10.43
N TRP A 265 3.43 20.29 11.49
CA TRP A 265 2.56 19.27 12.06
C TRP A 265 2.36 19.47 13.55
N PRO A 266 1.12 19.28 14.05
CA PRO A 266 0.84 19.37 15.48
C PRO A 266 1.46 18.22 16.29
N GLY A 267 1.89 17.14 15.64
CA GLY A 267 2.55 15.99 16.25
C GLY A 267 3.36 15.19 15.22
N CYS A 268 4.02 14.13 15.66
CA CYS A 268 4.83 13.29 14.77
C CYS A 268 3.96 12.73 13.63
N PRO A 269 4.36 12.90 12.34
CA PRO A 269 3.59 12.38 11.22
C PRO A 269 3.62 10.84 11.12
N GLU A 270 4.55 10.17 11.79
CA GLU A 270 4.65 8.72 11.87
C GLU A 270 3.86 8.16 13.06
N CYS A 271 4.10 8.67 14.27
CA CYS A 271 3.53 8.12 15.50
C CYS A 271 2.16 8.72 15.88
N GLY A 272 1.94 10.02 15.63
CA GLY A 272 0.74 10.70 16.13
C GLY A 272 0.54 10.50 17.63
N ARG A 273 -0.71 10.26 18.05
CA ARG A 273 -1.04 9.78 19.39
C ARG A 273 -1.07 8.25 19.40
N GLU A 274 -0.39 7.66 20.36
CA GLU A 274 -0.48 6.23 20.65
C GLU A 274 -1.69 5.96 21.55
N VAL A 275 -2.50 4.98 21.17
CA VAL A 275 -3.61 4.46 21.97
C VAL A 275 -3.27 3.02 22.36
N PRO A 276 -3.19 2.70 23.66
CA PRO A 276 -2.99 1.33 24.10
C PRO A 276 -4.08 0.45 23.50
N GLN A 277 -3.70 -0.66 22.86
CA GLN A 277 -4.69 -1.64 22.43
C GLN A 277 -5.40 -2.14 23.68
N SER A 278 -6.71 -1.92 23.75
CA SER A 278 -7.52 -2.64 24.73
C SER A 278 -7.24 -4.13 24.53
N PRO A 279 -7.06 -4.91 25.62
CA PRO A 279 -6.88 -6.35 25.48
C PRO A 279 -7.98 -6.87 24.55
N LYS A 280 -7.59 -7.69 23.56
CA LYS A 280 -8.56 -8.37 22.68
C LYS A 280 -9.71 -8.83 23.56
N PRO A 281 -10.97 -8.50 23.26
CA PRO A 281 -12.07 -9.09 24.01
C PRO A 281 -11.83 -10.60 23.96
N GLU A 282 -11.70 -11.22 25.14
CA GLU A 282 -11.63 -12.68 25.22
C GLU A 282 -12.75 -13.22 24.33
N PRO A 283 -12.50 -14.24 23.50
CA PRO A 283 -13.58 -14.86 22.75
C PRO A 283 -14.67 -15.19 23.75
N ALA A 284 -15.83 -14.55 23.58
CA ALA A 284 -16.92 -14.63 24.52
C ALA A 284 -17.19 -16.12 24.78
N ASP A 285 -16.94 -16.59 26.00
CA ASP A 285 -17.14 -18.00 26.35
C ASP A 285 -18.57 -18.38 25.96
N PRO A 286 -18.78 -19.18 24.90
CA PRO A 286 -20.11 -19.48 24.40
C PRO A 286 -20.96 -20.14 25.48
N LYS A 287 -20.32 -20.80 26.46
CA LYS A 287 -20.96 -21.43 27.61
C LYS A 287 -21.70 -20.43 28.51
N LYS A 288 -21.30 -19.14 28.54
CA LYS A 288 -22.02 -18.10 29.29
C LYS A 288 -23.36 -17.72 28.64
N PHE A 289 -23.54 -17.99 27.35
CA PHE A 289 -24.74 -17.67 26.58
C PHE A 289 -25.62 -18.90 26.30
N LEU A 290 -25.06 -20.10 26.46
CA LEU A 290 -25.78 -21.36 26.40
C LEU A 290 -26.48 -21.62 27.74
N LYS A 291 -27.78 -21.32 27.83
CA LYS A 291 -28.62 -21.74 28.95
C LYS A 291 -29.02 -23.21 28.80
N GLU A 292 -28.03 -24.11 28.86
CA GLU A 292 -28.25 -25.56 28.72
C GLU A 292 -29.29 -26.07 29.71
N ASP A 293 -29.30 -25.60 30.96
CA ASP A 293 -30.29 -26.00 31.95
C ASP A 293 -31.73 -25.64 31.54
N ALA A 294 -31.92 -24.46 30.96
CA ALA A 294 -33.23 -24.02 30.48
C ALA A 294 -33.68 -24.82 29.24
N PHE A 295 -32.74 -25.15 28.35
CA PHE A 295 -32.99 -25.99 27.19
C PHE A 295 -33.35 -27.43 27.59
N VAL A 296 -32.59 -28.03 28.51
CA VAL A 296 -32.85 -29.38 29.03
C VAL A 296 -34.17 -29.42 29.82
N ALA A 297 -34.48 -28.39 30.60
CA ALA A 297 -35.77 -28.27 31.28
C ALA A 297 -36.95 -28.19 30.30
N ALA A 298 -36.81 -27.43 29.20
CA ALA A 298 -37.81 -27.34 28.14
C ALA A 298 -38.00 -28.67 27.39
N MET A 299 -36.90 -29.37 27.09
CA MET A 299 -36.94 -30.71 26.48
C MET A 299 -37.66 -31.73 27.38
N ARG A 300 -37.38 -31.71 28.69
CA ARG A 300 -38.01 -32.60 29.68
C ARG A 300 -39.51 -32.31 29.85
N THR A 301 -39.92 -31.04 29.81
CA THR A 301 -41.35 -30.67 29.85
C THR A 301 -42.09 -31.07 28.56
N GLN A 302 -41.44 -30.99 27.40
CA GLN A 302 -42.02 -31.53 26.16
C GLN A 302 -42.12 -33.07 26.16
N THR A 303 -41.17 -33.79 26.75
CA THR A 303 -41.25 -35.26 26.85
C THR A 303 -42.35 -35.71 27.81
N PHE A 304 -42.57 -34.99 28.91
CA PHE A 304 -43.70 -35.24 29.82
C PHE A 304 -45.06 -35.00 29.17
N ASN A 305 -45.19 -33.94 28.38
CA ASN A 305 -46.42 -33.68 27.62
C ASN A 305 -46.64 -34.75 26.54
N ALA A 306 -45.60 -35.22 25.86
CA ALA A 306 -45.71 -36.32 24.89
C ALA A 306 -46.09 -37.68 25.52
N ALA A 307 -45.64 -37.95 26.76
CA ALA A 307 -46.00 -39.17 27.50
C ALA A 307 -47.46 -39.14 28.00
N SER A 308 -48.01 -37.96 28.32
CA SER A 308 -49.44 -37.83 28.71
C SER A 308 -50.44 -38.03 27.55
N TYR A 309 -49.97 -38.11 26.30
CA TYR A 309 -50.76 -38.48 25.12
C TYR A 309 -50.58 -39.96 24.70
N ARG A 310 -49.83 -40.76 25.46
CA ARG A 310 -49.73 -42.21 25.31
C ARG A 310 -49.94 -42.86 26.67
N THR A 311 -51.20 -43.19 26.94
CA THR A 311 -51.63 -44.25 27.87
C THR A 311 -50.67 -45.43 27.93
#